data_AF-A0A7C5JP88-F1
#
_entry.id   AF-A0A7C5JP88-F1
#
_cell.length_a   1.000
_cell.length_b   1.000
_cell.length_c   1.000
_cell.angle_alpha   90.00
_cell.angle_beta   90.00
_cell.angle_gamma   90.00
#
_symmetry.space_group_name_H-M   'P 1'
#
loop_
_entity.id
_entity.type
_entity.pdbx_description
1 polymer ?
#
loop_
_entity_poly.entity_id
_entity_poly.type
_entity_poly.pdbx_seq_one_letter_code
_entity_poly.pdbx_strand_id
1 'polypeptide(L)' 'MKAAILTGIREMEIRDIPAPGDPGSKDVLLKVEVIGVCGSDLHY' A
#
# COMPACT_ATOMS: atom_id res chain seq x y z
N MET A 1 -5.21 -6.34 6.92
CA MET A 1 -4.90 -6.54 5.49
C MET A 1 -3.38 -6.50 5.30
N LYS A 2 -2.85 -7.20 4.30
CA LYS A 2 -1.40 -7.17 4.03
C LYS A 2 -1.03 -5.94 3.20
N ALA A 3 0.10 -5.33 3.50
CA ALA A 3 0.67 -4.22 2.74
C ALA A 3 2.20 -4.34 2.69
N ALA A 4 2.80 -3.95 1.56
CA ALA A 4 4.24 -3.72 1.46
C ALA A 4 4.57 -2.32 1.98
N ILE A 5 5.50 -2.22 2.92
CA ILE A 5 5.91 -0.96 3.56
C ILE A 5 7.41 -0.78 3.37
N LEU A 6 7.80 0.37 2.82
CA LEU A 6 9.19 0.81 2.80
C LEU A 6 9.58 1.31 4.19
N THR A 7 10.42 0.54 4.89
CA THR A 7 10.81 0.81 6.28
C THR A 7 12.20 1.44 6.39
N GLY A 8 12.99 1.37 5.32
CA GLY A 8 14.31 1.98 5.17
C GLY A 8 14.80 1.95 3.72
N ILE A 9 15.97 2.55 3.47
CA ILE A 9 16.60 2.47 2.13
C ILE A 9 16.87 1.00 1.81
N ARG A 10 16.26 0.53 0.71
CA ARG A 10 16.32 -0.87 0.26
C ARG A 10 15.73 -1.88 1.25
N GLU A 11 14.88 -1.44 2.17
CA GLU A 11 14.22 -2.29 3.16
C GLU A 11 12.71 -2.20 3.00
N MET A 12 12.11 -3.28 2.49
CA MET A 12 10.67 -3.43 2.35
C MET A 12 10.18 -4.62 3.17
N GLU A 13 9.06 -4.43 3.85
CA GLU A 13 8.43 -5.47 4.67
C GLU A 13 6.97 -5.66 4.29
N ILE A 14 6.52 -6.92 4.25
CA ILE A 14 5.10 -7.22 4.19
C ILE A 14 4.56 -7.28 5.62
N ARG A 15 3.67 -6.35 5.97
CA ARG A 15 3.04 -6.28 7.30
C ARG A 15 1.54 -6.45 7.20
N ASP A 16 0.95 -7.01 8.25
CA ASP A 16 -0.48 -6.98 8.47
C ASP A 16 -0.84 -5.64 9.16
N ILE A 17 -1.69 -4.86 8.50
CA ILE A 17 -2.17 -3.54 8.95
C ILE A 17 -3.69 -3.56 9.16
N PRO A 18 -4.26 -2.64 9.95
CA PRO A 18 -5.71 -2.47 10.04
C PRO A 18 -6.34 -2.23 8.66
N ALA A 19 -7.57 -2.69 8.47
CA ALA A 19 -8.34 -2.27 7.30
C ALA A 19 -8.60 -0.75 7.39
N PRO A 20 -8.69 -0.04 6.26
CA PRO A 20 -9.17 1.33 6.26
C PRO A 20 -10.57 1.40 6.86
N GLY A 21 -10.89 2.52 7.50
CA GLY A 21 -12.24 2.80 8.00
C GLY A 21 -13.22 3.08 6.86
N ASP A 22 -14.44 3.45 7.23
CA ASP A 22 -15.48 3.79 6.26
C ASP A 22 -15.04 4.98 5.38
N PRO A 23 -15.27 4.92 4.05
CA PRO A 23 -14.92 6.01 3.16
C PRO A 23 -15.75 7.26 3.48
N GLY A 24 -15.16 8.44 3.25
CA GLY A 24 -15.89 9.71 3.33
C GLY A 24 -16.97 9.83 2.26
N SER A 25 -17.77 10.89 2.33
CA SER A 25 -18.92 11.09 1.44
C SER A 25 -18.58 11.23 -0.06
N LYS A 26 -17.31 11.41 -0.39
CA LYS A 26 -16.79 11.51 -1.76
C LYS A 26 -15.75 10.45 -2.11
N ASP A 27 -15.52 9.51 -1.20
CA ASP A 27 -14.50 8.49 -1.37
C ASP A 27 -15.13 7.13 -1.65
N VAL A 28 -14.33 6.23 -2.21
CA VAL A 28 -14.70 4.82 -2.36
C VAL A 28 -13.57 3.96 -1.83
N LEU A 29 -13.93 2.85 -1.18
CA LEU A 29 -12.97 1.85 -0.75
C LEU A 29 -12.84 0.78 -1.83
N LEU A 30 -11.65 0.64 -2.41
CA LEU A 30 -11.36 -0.36 -3.44
C LEU A 30 -10.62 -1.56 -2.85
N LYS A 31 -11.03 -2.76 -3.26
CA LYS A 31 -10.25 -3.97 -3.07
C LYS A 31 -9.25 -4.11 -4.22
N VAL A 32 -7.97 -4.22 -3.87
CA VAL A 32 -6.89 -4.37 -4.84
C VAL A 32 -6.78 -5.82 -5.28
N GLU A 33 -6.97 -6.08 -6.57
CA GLU A 33 -6.81 -7.42 -7.16
C GLU A 33 -5.44 -7.62 -7.84
N VAL A 34 -4.89 -6.57 -8.48
CA VAL A 34 -3.60 -6.58 -9.17
C VAL A 34 -2.91 -5.22 -9.00
N ILE A 35 -1.59 -5.24 -8.80
CA ILE A 35 -0.72 -4.05 -8.79
C ILE A 35 0.54 -4.29 -9.61
N GLY A 36 1.26 -3.22 -9.92
CA GLY A 36 2.60 -3.27 -10.51
C GLY A 36 3.56 -2.37 -9.73
N VAL A 37 4.85 -2.56 -9.97
CA VAL A 37 5.92 -1.69 -9.45
C VAL A 37 6.35 -0.75 -10.55
N CYS A 38 6.42 0.55 -10.26
CA CYS A 38 6.93 1.55 -11.17
C CYS A 38 8.43 1.73 -10.96
N GLY A 39 9.17 2.10 -12.01
CA GLY A 39 10.58 2.49 -11.87
C GLY A 39 10.77 3.64 -10.86
N SER A 40 9.74 4.46 -10.66
CA SER A 40 9.81 5.55 -9.70
C SER A 40 9.80 5.14 -8.23
N ASP A 41 9.39 3.91 -7.94
CA ASP A 41 9.40 3.33 -6.59
C ASP A 41 10.82 2.88 -6.18
N LEU A 42 11.81 3.00 -7.08
CA LEU A 42 13.21 2.61 -6.85
C LEU A 42 14.16 3.81 -6.79
N HIS A 43 13.63 5.04 -6.75
CA HIS A 43 14.46 6.26 -6.79
C HIS A 43 15.29 6.51 -5.52
N TYR A 44 15.12 5.72 -4.47
CA TYR A 44 15.77 5.89 -3.15
C TYR A 44 16.80 4.79 -2.85
#